data_AF-A0A1V5TA39-F1
#
_entry.id   AF-A0A1V5TA39-F1
#
_cell.length_a   1.000
_cell.length_b   1.000
_cell.length_c   1.000
_cell.angle_alpha   90.00
_cell.angle_beta   90.00
_cell.angle_gamma   90.00
#
_symmetry.space_group_name_H-M   'P 1'
#
loop_
_entity.id
_entity.type
_entity.pdbx_description
1 polymer ?
#
loop_
_entity_poly.entity_id
_entity_poly.type
_entity_poly.pdbx_seq_one_letter_code
_entity_poly.pdbx_strand_id
1 'polypeptide(L)'
;MDQSFTADVRAYGACGNGLEDDAPAFRRALESGAPLVVIPAGLYLIGEPLKVASGTRILASDAAVMLLGDSACKTEDDFFLSNSDPERGNEDITVEGGTWNANNPGNRRVPGIFCDGAYTGVMFDFRNVRNLTLKNLTLCDPESYYVRLGEVRDFYIGAIRFDSVYLRPNQDGIHLGGFCFDGVVEDISAGVWGSTNDDMVAFNADDEVGRIVNRGMKRGPIKNVRVSNVSAADCHTFIRLLSVDAEISDITISNVTGGCRVFAVNMDAARYCRTPLFKDSERPGGVGSIRNVVIEDMRVHKTTDSTRALIFAESAAENLRIRRFTREREAEPANNTPTFCLGKIRQTAVTVDGVSALCPAGGTFVSDEDGYGEIVLDTAPAGV
;
A
#
# COMPACT_ATOMS: atom_id res chain seq x y z
N MET A 1 34.43 -18.69 -3.65
CA MET A 1 32.98 -18.79 -3.91
C MET A 1 32.80 -18.92 -5.40
N ASP A 2 32.04 -19.92 -5.83
CA ASP A 2 31.78 -20.14 -7.26
C ASP A 2 31.03 -18.93 -7.82
N GLN A 3 31.67 -18.19 -8.74
CA GLN A 3 31.10 -17.00 -9.37
C GLN A 3 29.86 -17.32 -10.21
N SER A 4 29.53 -18.60 -10.44
CA SER A 4 28.34 -19.00 -11.20
C SER A 4 27.02 -18.84 -10.45
N PHE A 5 27.02 -18.70 -9.12
CA PHE A 5 25.80 -18.60 -8.31
C PHE A 5 25.56 -17.23 -7.67
N THR A 6 26.55 -16.33 -7.66
CA THR A 6 26.46 -15.06 -6.96
C THR A 6 27.12 -13.93 -7.74
N ALA A 7 26.38 -12.83 -7.93
CA ALA A 7 26.83 -11.60 -8.55
C ALA A 7 26.95 -10.48 -7.49
N ASP A 8 28.16 -10.19 -7.03
CA ASP A 8 28.43 -9.00 -6.22
C ASP A 8 28.52 -7.77 -7.13
N VAL A 9 27.68 -6.76 -6.91
CA VAL A 9 27.64 -5.54 -7.76
C VAL A 9 29.01 -4.84 -7.87
N ARG A 10 29.90 -4.97 -6.87
CA ARG A 10 31.27 -4.43 -6.94
C ARG A 10 32.16 -5.18 -7.91
N ALA A 11 31.97 -6.49 -8.05
CA ALA A 11 32.67 -7.28 -9.07
C ALA A 11 32.25 -6.87 -10.49
N TYR A 12 31.05 -6.28 -10.62
CA TYR A 12 30.57 -5.67 -11.86
C TYR A 12 30.91 -4.18 -11.99
N GLY A 13 31.68 -3.61 -11.06
CA GLY A 13 32.22 -2.25 -11.15
C GLY A 13 31.45 -1.19 -10.37
N ALA A 14 30.52 -1.55 -9.49
CA ALA A 14 29.89 -0.58 -8.60
C ALA A 14 30.91 -0.05 -7.58
N CYS A 15 31.01 1.27 -7.45
CA CYS A 15 31.90 1.95 -6.51
C CYS A 15 31.27 2.04 -5.11
N GLY A 16 30.00 2.45 -5.03
CA GLY A 16 29.30 2.62 -3.76
C GLY A 16 29.81 3.80 -2.92
N ASN A 17 30.24 4.89 -3.57
CA ASN A 17 30.71 6.12 -2.93
C ASN A 17 29.72 7.30 -3.01
N GLY A 18 28.59 7.12 -3.70
CA GLY A 18 27.52 8.11 -3.88
C GLY A 18 27.81 9.20 -4.91
N LEU A 19 28.90 9.06 -5.68
CA LEU A 19 29.35 10.05 -6.65
C LEU A 19 29.26 9.53 -8.09
N GLU A 20 29.72 8.30 -8.34
CA GLU A 20 29.61 7.68 -9.66
C GLU A 20 28.27 6.96 -9.82
N ASP A 21 27.74 6.97 -11.04
CA ASP A 21 26.57 6.19 -11.38
C ASP A 21 26.89 4.69 -11.38
N ASP A 22 26.34 3.99 -10.40
CA ASP A 22 26.49 2.56 -10.16
C ASP A 22 25.45 1.71 -10.90
N ALA A 23 24.43 2.34 -11.49
CA ALA A 23 23.36 1.61 -12.16
C ALA A 23 23.84 0.68 -13.29
N PRO A 24 24.84 1.04 -14.13
CA PRO A 24 25.37 0.11 -15.13
C PRO A 24 25.98 -1.16 -14.51
N ALA A 25 26.57 -1.08 -13.32
CA ALA A 25 27.11 -2.25 -12.63
C ALA A 25 26.00 -3.12 -12.02
N PHE A 26 24.98 -2.50 -11.43
CA PHE A 26 23.78 -3.19 -10.94
C PHE A 26 23.07 -3.94 -12.05
N ARG A 27 22.85 -3.28 -13.19
CA ARG A 27 22.25 -3.89 -14.39
C ARG A 27 23.03 -5.13 -14.83
N ARG A 28 24.36 -5.03 -14.97
CA ARG A 28 25.18 -6.20 -15.34
C ARG A 28 25.10 -7.34 -14.33
N ALA A 29 25.02 -7.03 -13.05
CA ALA A 29 24.87 -8.05 -12.01
C ALA A 29 23.49 -8.74 -12.09
N LEU A 30 22.41 -7.97 -12.28
CA LEU A 30 21.04 -8.47 -12.45
C LEU A 30 20.87 -9.29 -13.74
N GLU A 31 21.54 -8.89 -14.82
CA GLU A 31 21.50 -9.58 -16.13
C GLU A 31 22.49 -10.75 -16.22
N SER A 32 23.30 -11.01 -15.19
CA SER A 32 24.34 -12.04 -15.21
C SER A 32 23.79 -13.48 -15.24
N GLY A 33 22.52 -13.66 -14.86
CA GLY A 33 21.91 -14.97 -14.64
C GLY A 33 22.25 -15.61 -13.28
N ALA A 34 23.00 -14.91 -12.42
CA ALA A 34 23.25 -15.37 -11.06
C ALA A 34 21.95 -15.32 -10.22
N PRO A 35 21.58 -16.40 -9.51
CA PRO A 35 20.36 -16.42 -8.69
C PRO A 35 20.45 -15.51 -7.45
N LEU A 36 21.66 -15.13 -7.02
CA LEU A 36 21.87 -14.20 -5.90
C LEU A 36 22.68 -12.99 -6.37
N VAL A 37 22.10 -11.79 -6.26
CA VAL A 37 22.78 -10.52 -6.42
C VAL A 37 23.06 -9.93 -5.04
N VAL A 38 24.32 -9.63 -4.74
CA VAL A 38 24.74 -9.07 -3.45
C VAL A 38 25.09 -7.60 -3.61
N ILE A 39 24.56 -6.77 -2.73
CA ILE A 39 24.87 -5.34 -2.62
C ILE A 39 25.58 -5.11 -1.28
N PRO A 40 26.92 -4.99 -1.26
CA PRO A 40 27.67 -4.71 -0.04
C PRO A 40 27.32 -3.35 0.58
N ALA A 41 27.84 -3.07 1.78
CA ALA A 41 27.70 -1.75 2.40
C ALA A 41 28.33 -0.65 1.52
N GLY A 42 27.62 0.47 1.34
CA GLY A 42 28.04 1.56 0.46
C GLY A 42 26.88 2.50 0.14
N LEU A 43 27.19 3.66 -0.42
CA LEU A 43 26.19 4.58 -0.96
C LEU A 43 26.24 4.47 -2.49
N TYR A 44 25.20 3.92 -3.10
CA TYR A 44 25.16 3.65 -4.53
C TYR A 44 24.25 4.67 -5.20
N LEU A 45 24.80 5.50 -6.09
CA LEU A 45 24.01 6.40 -6.92
C LEU A 45 23.48 5.60 -8.10
N ILE A 46 22.16 5.47 -8.22
CA ILE A 46 21.49 4.67 -9.24
C ILE A 46 20.90 5.63 -10.27
N GLY A 47 21.61 5.89 -11.37
CA GLY A 47 21.23 6.84 -12.41
C GLY A 47 20.08 6.41 -13.32
N GLU A 48 19.63 5.15 -13.22
CA GLU A 48 18.53 4.60 -14.01
C GLU A 48 17.75 3.50 -13.24
N PRO A 49 16.43 3.36 -13.51
CA PRO A 49 15.58 2.26 -13.05
C PRO A 49 16.21 0.86 -13.16
N LEU A 50 15.94 0.02 -12.16
CA LEU A 50 16.41 -1.36 -12.12
C LEU A 50 15.29 -2.36 -12.40
N LYS A 51 15.61 -3.43 -13.13
CA LYS A 51 14.67 -4.51 -13.46
C LYS A 51 15.18 -5.86 -12.96
N VAL A 52 14.28 -6.66 -12.40
CA VAL A 52 14.60 -7.96 -11.78
C VAL A 52 13.88 -9.08 -12.52
N ALA A 53 14.62 -10.09 -12.97
CA ALA A 53 14.07 -11.26 -13.65
C ALA A 53 13.64 -12.36 -12.65
N SER A 54 12.96 -13.38 -13.16
CA SER A 54 12.56 -14.54 -12.36
C SER A 54 13.75 -15.25 -11.70
N GLY A 55 13.53 -15.89 -10.55
CA GLY A 55 14.55 -16.68 -9.84
C GLY A 55 15.70 -15.83 -9.25
N THR A 56 15.49 -14.52 -9.11
CA THR A 56 16.52 -13.60 -8.63
C THR A 56 16.26 -13.21 -7.18
N ARG A 57 17.29 -13.35 -6.35
CA ARG A 57 17.35 -12.80 -4.99
C ARG A 57 18.36 -11.67 -4.93
N ILE A 58 17.91 -10.48 -4.54
CA ILE A 58 18.76 -9.34 -4.18
C ILE A 58 18.94 -9.35 -2.67
N LEU A 59 20.19 -9.35 -2.21
CA LEU A 59 20.56 -9.23 -0.81
C LEU A 59 21.47 -8.02 -0.61
N ALA A 60 20.91 -6.96 -0.04
CA ALA A 60 21.63 -5.76 0.32
C ALA A 60 22.03 -5.77 1.81
N SER A 61 23.24 -5.29 2.08
CA SER A 61 23.68 -4.99 3.45
C SER A 61 22.75 -3.94 4.09
N ASP A 62 22.50 -4.03 5.39
CA ASP A 62 21.77 -2.99 6.14
C ASP A 62 22.45 -1.61 6.04
N ALA A 63 23.75 -1.58 5.78
CA ALA A 63 24.52 -0.37 5.54
C ALA A 63 24.66 0.01 4.06
N ALA A 64 23.92 -0.65 3.16
CA ALA A 64 23.79 -0.24 1.77
C ALA A 64 22.67 0.79 1.63
N VAL A 65 22.96 1.87 0.91
CA VAL A 65 21.98 2.89 0.53
C VAL A 65 21.98 3.00 -0.97
N MET A 66 20.85 2.70 -1.61
CA MET A 66 20.61 2.92 -3.03
C MET A 66 19.88 4.26 -3.14
N LEU A 67 20.54 5.26 -3.72
CA LEU A 67 20.01 6.59 -3.94
C LEU A 67 19.70 6.77 -5.43
N LEU A 68 18.43 6.99 -5.77
CA LEU A 68 18.03 7.25 -7.14
C LEU A 68 18.60 8.60 -7.61
N GLY A 69 19.29 8.59 -8.74
CA GLY A 69 19.87 9.79 -9.35
C GLY A 69 18.81 10.79 -9.81
N ASP A 70 19.23 12.05 -9.97
CA ASP A 70 18.34 13.09 -10.46
C ASP A 70 17.88 12.79 -11.88
N SER A 71 16.57 12.95 -12.14
CA SER A 71 15.96 12.65 -13.43
C SER A 71 16.21 11.21 -13.93
N ALA A 72 16.42 10.25 -13.02
CA ALA A 72 16.54 8.84 -13.38
C ALA A 72 15.23 8.27 -13.93
N CYS A 73 14.08 8.72 -13.39
CA CYS A 73 12.75 8.31 -13.86
C CYS A 73 12.06 9.43 -14.65
N LYS A 74 11.56 9.12 -15.86
CA LYS A 74 10.96 10.10 -16.79
C LYS A 74 9.63 9.64 -17.38
N THR A 75 9.46 8.34 -17.51
CA THR A 75 8.36 7.69 -18.23
C THR A 75 7.48 6.86 -17.31
N GLU A 76 6.31 6.47 -17.79
CA GLU A 76 5.35 5.68 -17.02
C GLU A 76 5.82 4.25 -16.69
N ASP A 77 6.88 3.79 -17.36
CA ASP A 77 7.53 2.49 -17.13
C ASP A 77 8.75 2.57 -16.19
N ASP A 78 9.13 3.78 -15.77
CA ASP A 78 10.26 3.99 -14.88
C ASP A 78 9.80 3.83 -13.43
N PHE A 79 10.40 2.85 -12.74
CA PHE A 79 10.25 2.59 -11.32
C PHE A 79 11.65 2.40 -10.75
N PHE A 80 11.90 2.74 -9.48
CA PHE A 80 13.22 2.47 -8.90
C PHE A 80 13.55 0.98 -9.01
N LEU A 81 12.59 0.11 -8.71
CA LEU A 81 12.71 -1.32 -8.92
C LEU A 81 11.41 -1.90 -9.47
N SER A 82 11.51 -2.74 -10.50
CA SER A 82 10.36 -3.50 -11.01
C SER A 82 10.75 -4.89 -11.51
N ASN A 83 9.76 -5.77 -11.71
CA ASN A 83 10.01 -7.03 -12.41
C ASN A 83 10.24 -6.78 -13.91
N SER A 84 11.08 -7.62 -14.53
CA SER A 84 11.57 -7.36 -15.89
C SER A 84 10.52 -7.58 -16.99
N ASP A 85 9.53 -8.44 -16.77
CA ASP A 85 8.47 -8.78 -17.72
C ASP A 85 7.08 -8.68 -17.05
N PRO A 86 6.53 -7.48 -16.85
CA PRO A 86 5.24 -7.29 -16.21
C PRO A 86 4.04 -7.78 -17.03
N GLU A 87 4.21 -7.97 -18.34
CA GLU A 87 3.13 -8.42 -19.23
C GLU A 87 2.99 -9.95 -19.21
N ARG A 88 4.10 -10.69 -19.32
CA ARG A 88 4.07 -12.16 -19.22
C ARG A 88 4.21 -12.67 -17.79
N GLY A 89 4.73 -11.83 -16.92
CA GLY A 89 4.95 -12.09 -15.51
C GLY A 89 6.33 -12.61 -15.19
N ASN A 90 6.64 -12.60 -13.90
CA ASN A 90 7.85 -13.19 -13.35
C ASN A 90 7.53 -14.07 -12.14
N GLU A 91 8.49 -14.87 -11.70
CA GLU A 91 8.32 -15.73 -10.53
C GLU A 91 9.58 -15.80 -9.67
N ASP A 92 9.42 -16.08 -8.39
CA ASP A 92 10.52 -16.33 -7.45
C ASP A 92 11.48 -15.14 -7.34
N ILE A 93 10.93 -13.96 -7.05
CA ILE A 93 11.72 -12.72 -6.85
C ILE A 93 11.82 -12.43 -5.35
N THR A 94 13.04 -12.21 -4.86
CA THR A 94 13.28 -11.75 -3.49
C THR A 94 14.11 -10.48 -3.47
N VAL A 95 13.70 -9.48 -2.70
CA VAL A 95 14.47 -8.26 -2.43
C VAL A 95 14.58 -8.10 -0.92
N GLU A 96 15.80 -8.18 -0.40
CA GLU A 96 16.07 -8.16 1.03
C GLU A 96 17.14 -7.12 1.38
N GLY A 97 16.86 -6.31 2.39
CA GLY A 97 17.84 -5.42 3.00
C GLY A 97 18.02 -4.05 2.33
N GLY A 98 18.79 -3.21 3.02
CA GLY A 98 19.24 -1.91 2.53
C GLY A 98 18.21 -0.79 2.67
N THR A 99 18.72 0.43 2.50
CA THR A 99 17.91 1.64 2.38
C THR A 99 17.77 2.01 0.91
N TRP A 100 16.55 2.21 0.44
CA TRP A 100 16.25 2.62 -0.91
C TRP A 100 15.63 4.02 -0.86
N ASN A 101 16.32 5.03 -1.39
CA ASN A 101 15.84 6.40 -1.43
C ASN A 101 15.52 6.82 -2.88
N ALA A 102 14.24 7.05 -3.17
CA ALA A 102 13.76 7.39 -4.51
C ALA A 102 13.98 8.87 -4.89
N ASN A 103 14.56 9.69 -3.99
CA ASN A 103 14.97 11.06 -4.25
C ASN A 103 13.87 11.86 -4.96
N ASN A 104 12.66 11.89 -4.39
CA ASN A 104 11.55 12.62 -5.04
C ASN A 104 11.84 14.09 -5.37
N PRO A 105 12.71 14.85 -4.65
CA PRO A 105 13.07 16.20 -5.09
C PRO A 105 13.71 16.23 -6.49
N GLY A 106 14.54 15.22 -6.81
CA GLY A 106 15.22 15.05 -8.11
C GLY A 106 14.40 14.29 -9.16
N ASN A 107 13.34 13.59 -8.76
CA ASN A 107 12.48 12.76 -9.64
C ASN A 107 11.01 13.17 -9.54
N ARG A 108 10.70 14.39 -9.99
CA ARG A 108 9.35 14.98 -9.90
C ARG A 108 8.42 14.46 -10.97
N ARG A 109 7.15 14.23 -10.59
CA ARG A 109 6.07 14.05 -11.56
C ARG A 109 5.76 15.36 -12.27
N VAL A 110 5.37 15.26 -13.53
CA VAL A 110 4.74 16.37 -14.23
C VAL A 110 3.38 16.69 -13.57
N PRO A 111 2.97 17.97 -13.50
CA PRO A 111 1.66 18.32 -12.98
C PRO A 111 0.53 17.72 -13.82
N GLY A 112 -0.42 17.06 -13.15
CA GLY A 112 -1.58 16.45 -13.79
C GLY A 112 -1.81 15.03 -13.29
N ILE A 113 -2.99 14.48 -13.55
CA ILE A 113 -3.37 13.12 -13.12
C ILE A 113 -3.63 12.18 -14.31
N PHE A 114 -3.81 12.74 -15.50
CA PHE A 114 -3.98 12.05 -16.79
C PHE A 114 -2.91 12.59 -17.75
N CYS A 115 -1.68 12.11 -17.57
CA CYS A 115 -0.51 12.53 -18.34
C CYS A 115 0.16 11.29 -18.90
N ASP A 116 -0.31 10.84 -20.07
CA ASP A 116 0.16 9.61 -20.69
C ASP A 116 1.68 9.66 -20.95
N GLY A 117 2.37 8.56 -20.65
CA GLY A 117 3.81 8.43 -20.86
C GLY A 117 4.70 9.16 -19.86
N ALA A 118 4.13 9.86 -18.87
CA ALA A 118 4.92 10.57 -17.85
C ALA A 118 5.26 9.68 -16.65
N TYR A 119 6.34 10.02 -15.93
CA TYR A 119 6.70 9.31 -14.71
C TYR A 119 5.53 9.20 -13.71
N THR A 120 5.31 7.98 -13.21
CA THR A 120 4.22 7.65 -12.27
C THR A 120 4.50 8.10 -10.84
N GLY A 121 5.77 8.36 -10.49
CA GLY A 121 6.21 8.62 -9.12
C GLY A 121 6.39 7.37 -8.26
N VAL A 122 5.98 6.19 -8.75
CA VAL A 122 5.98 4.95 -7.99
C VAL A 122 7.43 4.47 -7.83
N MET A 123 7.76 4.01 -6.63
CA MET A 123 9.10 3.55 -6.31
C MET A 123 9.29 2.08 -6.69
N PHE A 124 8.57 1.14 -6.06
CA PHE A 124 8.62 -0.28 -6.42
C PHE A 124 7.32 -0.70 -7.11
N ASP A 125 7.43 -1.32 -8.28
CA ASP A 125 6.29 -1.83 -9.06
C ASP A 125 6.49 -3.31 -9.41
N PHE A 126 5.63 -4.18 -8.87
CA PHE A 126 5.63 -5.59 -9.22
C PHE A 126 4.27 -5.98 -9.80
N ARG A 127 4.27 -6.40 -11.06
CA ARG A 127 3.06 -6.78 -11.80
C ARG A 127 3.17 -8.18 -12.36
N ASN A 128 2.09 -8.95 -12.22
CA ASN A 128 2.00 -10.33 -12.68
C ASN A 128 3.15 -11.20 -12.11
N VAL A 129 3.38 -11.11 -10.80
CA VAL A 129 4.47 -11.85 -10.13
C VAL A 129 3.92 -12.96 -9.24
N ARG A 130 4.49 -14.16 -9.36
CA ARG A 130 4.27 -15.26 -8.41
C ARG A 130 5.45 -15.39 -7.45
N ASN A 131 5.20 -15.65 -6.17
CA ASN A 131 6.27 -15.86 -5.18
C ASN A 131 7.21 -14.64 -5.06
N LEU A 132 6.62 -13.49 -4.72
CA LEU A 132 7.36 -12.25 -4.44
C LEU A 132 7.68 -12.14 -2.95
N THR A 133 8.93 -11.87 -2.60
CA THR A 133 9.36 -11.52 -1.24
C THR A 133 10.03 -10.15 -1.20
N LEU A 134 9.48 -9.22 -0.42
CA LEU A 134 10.13 -7.94 -0.08
C LEU A 134 10.37 -7.92 1.44
N LYS A 135 11.62 -7.81 1.89
CA LYS A 135 11.91 -7.95 3.32
C LYS A 135 13.03 -7.04 3.84
N ASN A 136 12.92 -6.56 5.08
CA ASN A 136 13.97 -5.82 5.78
C ASN A 136 14.39 -4.55 5.00
N LEU A 137 13.43 -3.81 4.47
CA LEU A 137 13.68 -2.64 3.62
C LEU A 137 13.39 -1.35 4.38
N THR A 138 14.27 -0.36 4.26
CA THR A 138 13.92 1.03 4.55
C THR A 138 13.67 1.73 3.22
N LEU A 139 12.45 2.22 3.00
CA LEU A 139 12.05 2.90 1.78
C LEU A 139 11.86 4.39 2.07
N CYS A 140 12.47 5.24 1.26
CA CYS A 140 12.51 6.68 1.49
C CYS A 140 12.09 7.48 0.26
N ASP A 141 11.38 8.58 0.53
CA ASP A 141 11.10 9.67 -0.41
C ASP A 141 10.65 9.26 -1.83
N PRO A 142 9.65 8.37 -2.02
CA PRO A 142 9.00 8.19 -3.32
C PRO A 142 8.22 9.44 -3.71
N GLU A 143 7.99 9.66 -5.00
CA GLU A 143 7.20 10.81 -5.49
C GLU A 143 5.68 10.49 -5.48
N SER A 144 5.31 9.21 -5.49
CA SER A 144 3.99 8.66 -5.18
C SER A 144 4.14 7.38 -4.34
N TYR A 145 3.61 6.22 -4.75
CA TYR A 145 3.55 5.01 -3.93
C TYR A 145 4.93 4.44 -3.61
N TYR A 146 5.10 3.89 -2.40
CA TYR A 146 6.28 3.14 -2.02
C TYR A 146 6.34 1.80 -2.75
N VAL A 147 5.30 0.97 -2.58
CA VAL A 147 5.19 -0.35 -3.20
C VAL A 147 3.82 -0.49 -3.85
N ARG A 148 3.80 -0.73 -5.17
CA ARG A 148 2.59 -1.01 -5.95
C ARG A 148 2.62 -2.45 -6.46
N LEU A 149 1.59 -3.22 -6.12
CA LEU A 149 1.43 -4.61 -6.53
C LEU A 149 0.16 -4.77 -7.37
N GLY A 150 0.24 -5.46 -8.51
CA GLY A 150 -0.91 -5.81 -9.34
C GLY A 150 -0.80 -7.20 -9.93
N GLU A 151 -1.86 -8.00 -9.90
CA GLU A 151 -1.81 -9.38 -10.40
C GLU A 151 -0.71 -10.22 -9.69
N VAL A 152 -0.43 -9.94 -8.42
CA VAL A 152 0.62 -10.63 -7.64
C VAL A 152 0.04 -11.74 -6.80
N ARG A 153 0.70 -12.90 -6.78
CA ARG A 153 0.23 -14.08 -6.06
C ARG A 153 1.33 -14.73 -5.21
N ASP A 154 0.95 -15.34 -4.10
CA ASP A 154 1.84 -16.09 -3.21
C ASP A 154 2.96 -15.17 -2.67
N PHE A 155 2.63 -14.03 -2.05
CA PHE A 155 3.60 -12.99 -1.71
C PHE A 155 3.84 -12.80 -0.21
N TYR A 156 5.05 -12.33 0.13
CA TYR A 156 5.46 -11.93 1.48
C TYR A 156 6.10 -10.55 1.47
N ILE A 157 5.57 -9.63 2.28
CA ILE A 157 6.14 -8.30 2.51
C ILE A 157 6.34 -8.15 4.01
N GLY A 158 7.58 -8.10 4.48
CA GLY A 158 7.90 -8.16 5.91
C GLY A 158 8.95 -7.16 6.35
N ALA A 159 8.84 -6.61 7.56
CA ALA A 159 9.87 -5.75 8.15
C ALA A 159 10.22 -4.54 7.24
N ILE A 160 9.19 -3.76 6.90
CA ILE A 160 9.33 -2.57 6.04
C ILE A 160 9.23 -1.31 6.88
N ARG A 161 10.14 -0.37 6.64
CA ARG A 161 10.13 0.97 7.25
C ARG A 161 9.94 2.04 6.18
N PHE A 162 8.94 2.89 6.35
CA PHE A 162 8.66 4.04 5.47
C PHE A 162 9.17 5.34 6.09
N ASP A 163 10.17 5.95 5.45
CA ASP A 163 10.85 7.16 5.94
C ASP A 163 10.91 8.24 4.84
N SER A 164 9.83 9.03 4.69
CA SER A 164 9.83 10.22 3.83
C SER A 164 10.00 11.50 4.64
N VAL A 165 11.02 12.29 4.30
CA VAL A 165 11.16 13.68 4.76
C VAL A 165 10.53 14.65 3.75
N TYR A 166 10.37 14.24 2.50
CA TYR A 166 9.70 15.01 1.47
C TYR A 166 8.32 14.44 1.17
N LEU A 167 7.30 14.89 1.91
CA LEU A 167 5.93 14.41 1.73
C LEU A 167 5.33 14.84 0.38
N ARG A 168 4.62 13.91 -0.26
CA ARG A 168 3.91 14.08 -1.54
C ARG A 168 2.51 13.48 -1.47
N PRO A 169 1.53 13.97 -2.26
CA PRO A 169 0.25 13.28 -2.40
C PRO A 169 0.44 11.88 -2.99
N ASN A 170 -0.38 10.91 -2.58
CA ASN A 170 -0.37 9.53 -3.08
C ASN A 170 0.91 8.78 -2.72
N GLN A 171 1.41 8.96 -1.51
CA GLN A 171 2.50 8.14 -0.97
C GLN A 171 1.95 6.97 -0.17
N ASP A 172 1.15 6.12 -0.82
CA ASP A 172 0.67 4.86 -0.25
C ASP A 172 1.87 3.98 0.13
N GLY A 173 1.77 3.27 1.25
CA GLY A 173 2.78 2.31 1.69
C GLY A 173 2.77 1.06 0.82
N ILE A 174 1.97 0.07 1.22
CA ILE A 174 1.72 -1.13 0.43
C ILE A 174 0.38 -0.98 -0.30
N HIS A 175 0.44 -0.77 -1.60
CA HIS A 175 -0.72 -0.63 -2.47
C HIS A 175 -0.97 -1.93 -3.24
N LEU A 176 -2.00 -2.68 -2.83
CA LEU A 176 -2.48 -3.88 -3.51
C LEU A 176 -3.59 -3.48 -4.47
N GLY A 177 -3.35 -3.57 -5.77
CA GLY A 177 -4.40 -3.45 -6.76
C GLY A 177 -5.04 -4.80 -7.09
N GLY A 178 -5.90 -4.80 -8.11
CA GLY A 178 -6.67 -5.98 -8.48
C GLY A 178 -5.82 -7.21 -8.82
N PHE A 179 -6.42 -8.38 -8.57
CA PHE A 179 -5.83 -9.70 -8.78
C PHE A 179 -4.64 -10.03 -7.87
N CYS A 180 -4.57 -9.42 -6.68
CA CYS A 180 -3.61 -9.84 -5.65
C CYS A 180 -4.18 -11.00 -4.80
N PHE A 181 -3.43 -12.09 -4.66
CA PHE A 181 -3.90 -13.30 -3.97
C PHE A 181 -2.84 -13.91 -3.05
N ASP A 182 -3.30 -14.57 -1.98
CA ASP A 182 -2.48 -15.48 -1.17
C ASP A 182 -1.23 -14.78 -0.61
N GLY A 183 -1.44 -13.74 0.22
CA GLY A 183 -0.40 -12.81 0.63
C GLY A 183 -0.23 -12.62 2.13
N VAL A 184 0.97 -12.22 2.54
CA VAL A 184 1.28 -11.78 3.90
C VAL A 184 1.98 -10.42 3.86
N VAL A 185 1.49 -9.47 4.66
CA VAL A 185 2.13 -8.18 4.93
C VAL A 185 2.34 -8.07 6.44
N GLU A 186 3.57 -8.03 6.93
CA GLU A 186 3.81 -7.99 8.36
C GLU A 186 4.95 -7.05 8.77
N ASP A 187 4.90 -6.58 10.01
CA ASP A 187 5.95 -5.77 10.63
C ASP A 187 6.29 -4.53 9.79
N ILE A 188 5.27 -3.77 9.43
CA ILE A 188 5.45 -2.52 8.68
C ILE A 188 5.31 -1.31 9.60
N SER A 189 6.18 -0.32 9.43
CA SER A 189 6.18 0.86 10.27
C SER A 189 6.46 2.14 9.49
N ALA A 190 5.88 3.24 9.94
CA ALA A 190 6.30 4.57 9.52
C ALA A 190 7.24 5.17 10.55
N GLY A 191 8.48 5.40 10.13
CA GLY A 191 9.54 5.84 11.03
C GLY A 191 9.73 7.36 11.10
N VAL A 192 9.18 8.09 10.13
CA VAL A 192 9.16 9.56 10.10
C VAL A 192 7.72 10.05 10.17
N TRP A 193 7.47 11.06 11.00
CA TRP A 193 6.16 11.72 11.11
C TRP A 193 5.64 12.15 9.73
N GLY A 194 4.39 11.84 9.42
CA GLY A 194 3.81 12.12 8.11
C GLY A 194 3.86 10.94 7.14
N SER A 195 4.76 9.97 7.35
CA SER A 195 4.82 8.76 6.54
C SER A 195 3.78 7.74 7.01
N THR A 196 3.12 6.99 6.15
CA THR A 196 2.90 7.26 4.72
C THR A 196 2.04 8.53 4.55
N ASN A 197 2.27 9.29 3.48
CA ASN A 197 1.45 10.47 3.20
C ASN A 197 0.16 10.19 2.42
N ASP A 198 -0.21 8.93 2.36
CA ASP A 198 -1.50 8.40 1.94
C ASP A 198 -1.70 7.05 2.67
N ASP A 199 -2.54 6.16 2.16
CA ASP A 199 -2.89 4.88 2.80
C ASP A 199 -1.67 3.99 3.12
N MET A 200 -1.54 3.52 4.36
CA MET A 200 -0.40 2.70 4.80
C MET A 200 -0.47 1.28 4.21
N VAL A 201 -1.66 0.67 4.23
CA VAL A 201 -1.98 -0.53 3.46
C VAL A 201 -3.31 -0.29 2.72
N ALA A 202 -3.27 -0.40 1.40
CA ALA A 202 -4.43 -0.18 0.54
C ALA A 202 -4.80 -1.46 -0.22
N PHE A 203 -6.04 -1.90 -0.06
CA PHE A 203 -6.66 -2.95 -0.86
C PHE A 203 -7.58 -2.29 -1.89
N ASN A 204 -7.04 -2.02 -3.07
CA ASN A 204 -7.73 -1.32 -4.15
C ASN A 204 -8.16 -2.30 -5.26
N ALA A 205 -9.20 -3.07 -4.97
CA ALA A 205 -9.77 -4.01 -5.96
C ALA A 205 -10.33 -3.25 -7.18
N ASP A 206 -10.84 -2.04 -6.95
CA ASP A 206 -11.16 -1.07 -7.99
C ASP A 206 -10.28 0.18 -7.83
N ASP A 207 -9.82 0.75 -8.94
CA ASP A 207 -9.09 2.02 -8.93
C ASP A 207 -9.30 2.78 -10.25
N GLU A 208 -8.95 4.07 -10.30
CA GLU A 208 -8.90 4.83 -11.55
C GLU A 208 -7.63 4.44 -12.32
N VAL A 209 -7.70 3.34 -13.07
CA VAL A 209 -6.57 2.76 -13.82
C VAL A 209 -6.12 3.62 -15.01
N GLY A 210 -6.92 4.62 -15.40
CA GLY A 210 -6.49 5.65 -16.35
C GLY A 210 -5.58 6.72 -15.73
N ARG A 211 -5.52 6.80 -14.39
CA ARG A 211 -4.68 7.76 -13.67
C ARG A 211 -3.22 7.36 -13.79
N ILE A 212 -2.32 8.34 -13.97
CA ILE A 212 -0.90 8.08 -14.20
C ILE A 212 -0.24 7.21 -13.12
N VAL A 213 -0.58 7.42 -11.85
CA VAL A 213 -0.06 6.62 -10.71
C VAL A 213 -0.52 5.17 -10.70
N ASN A 214 -1.57 4.83 -11.45
CA ASN A 214 -2.17 3.50 -11.52
C ASN A 214 -1.99 2.87 -12.91
N ARG A 215 -1.20 3.49 -13.81
CA ARG A 215 -0.95 2.92 -15.15
C ARG A 215 -0.33 1.53 -15.03
N GLY A 216 -0.85 0.61 -15.82
CA GLY A 216 -0.48 -0.81 -15.79
C GLY A 216 -1.25 -1.65 -14.78
N MET A 217 -2.09 -1.05 -13.92
CA MET A 217 -2.94 -1.77 -12.98
C MET A 217 -4.26 -2.22 -13.60
N LYS A 218 -4.86 -3.27 -13.05
CA LYS A 218 -6.17 -3.78 -13.43
C LYS A 218 -7.12 -3.78 -12.24
N ARG A 219 -8.41 -3.55 -12.50
CA ARG A 219 -9.48 -3.78 -11.53
C ARG A 219 -9.77 -5.27 -11.47
N GLY A 220 -9.91 -5.81 -10.28
CA GLY A 220 -10.08 -7.23 -10.07
C GLY A 220 -10.08 -7.61 -8.59
N PRO A 221 -10.44 -8.85 -8.27
CA PRO A 221 -10.57 -9.27 -6.89
C PRO A 221 -9.23 -9.27 -6.15
N ILE A 222 -9.27 -9.04 -4.84
CA ILE A 222 -8.13 -9.24 -3.92
C ILE A 222 -8.56 -10.23 -2.85
N LYS A 223 -7.80 -11.32 -2.65
CA LYS A 223 -8.24 -12.43 -1.78
C LYS A 223 -7.13 -13.04 -0.94
N ASN A 224 -7.51 -13.57 0.24
CA ASN A 224 -6.65 -14.36 1.10
C ASN A 224 -5.34 -13.65 1.45
N VAL A 225 -5.45 -12.48 2.09
CA VAL A 225 -4.29 -11.68 2.52
C VAL A 225 -4.34 -11.48 4.02
N ARG A 226 -3.20 -11.69 4.69
CA ARG A 226 -3.02 -11.38 6.11
C ARG A 226 -2.13 -10.16 6.28
N VAL A 227 -2.52 -9.28 7.19
CA VAL A 227 -1.75 -8.12 7.62
C VAL A 227 -1.57 -8.18 9.13
N SER A 228 -0.35 -7.99 9.62
CA SER A 228 -0.08 -7.96 11.06
C SER A 228 1.00 -6.96 11.43
N ASN A 229 0.90 -6.41 12.64
CA ASN A 229 1.94 -5.56 13.24
C ASN A 229 2.22 -4.31 12.39
N VAL A 230 1.20 -3.48 12.23
CA VAL A 230 1.27 -2.20 11.51
C VAL A 230 1.38 -1.07 12.52
N SER A 231 2.37 -0.20 12.39
CA SER A 231 2.53 0.92 13.34
C SER A 231 2.96 2.24 12.69
N ALA A 232 2.42 3.36 13.19
CA ALA A 232 2.86 4.68 12.77
C ALA A 232 2.70 5.67 13.91
N ALA A 233 3.67 6.57 14.10
CA ALA A 233 3.44 7.75 14.94
C ALA A 233 2.39 8.67 14.32
N ASP A 234 2.41 8.80 12.99
CA ASP A 234 1.49 9.63 12.20
C ASP A 234 1.48 9.21 10.72
N CYS A 235 0.49 8.43 10.29
CA CYS A 235 0.23 8.14 8.88
C CYS A 235 -1.04 8.86 8.37
N HIS A 236 -1.28 8.90 7.06
CA HIS A 236 -2.51 9.50 6.54
C HIS A 236 -3.74 8.64 6.87
N THR A 237 -3.75 7.40 6.41
CA THR A 237 -4.76 6.37 6.71
C THR A 237 -4.04 5.07 7.03
N PHE A 238 -4.48 4.30 8.02
CA PHE A 238 -3.90 2.97 8.24
C PHE A 238 -4.33 1.96 7.17
N ILE A 239 -5.63 1.69 7.08
CA ILE A 239 -6.17 0.65 6.20
C ILE A 239 -7.18 1.26 5.24
N ARG A 240 -7.06 0.92 3.95
CA ARG A 240 -8.11 1.16 2.95
C ARG A 240 -8.63 -0.14 2.37
N LEU A 241 -9.96 -0.25 2.27
CA LEU A 241 -10.66 -1.28 1.51
C LEU A 241 -11.50 -0.58 0.42
N LEU A 242 -10.91 -0.41 -0.76
CA LEU A 242 -11.57 0.24 -1.89
C LEU A 242 -12.19 -0.82 -2.81
N SER A 243 -13.50 -0.98 -2.67
CA SER A 243 -14.32 -1.85 -3.52
C SER A 243 -15.56 -1.08 -4.01
N VAL A 244 -15.75 -1.07 -5.34
CA VAL A 244 -16.95 -0.60 -6.03
C VAL A 244 -17.73 -1.80 -6.56
N ASP A 245 -17.10 -2.57 -7.42
CA ASP A 245 -17.68 -3.74 -8.10
C ASP A 245 -16.84 -5.01 -7.83
N ALA A 246 -15.50 -4.86 -7.80
CA ALA A 246 -14.57 -5.96 -7.58
C ALA A 246 -14.50 -6.38 -6.11
N GLU A 247 -14.28 -7.68 -5.89
CA GLU A 247 -14.32 -8.30 -4.57
C GLU A 247 -13.04 -8.05 -3.75
N ILE A 248 -13.20 -7.76 -2.47
CA ILE A 248 -12.14 -7.91 -1.47
C ILE A 248 -12.60 -8.95 -0.47
N SER A 249 -11.90 -10.09 -0.35
CA SER A 249 -12.35 -11.15 0.54
C SER A 249 -11.29 -11.97 1.24
N ASP A 250 -11.69 -12.57 2.37
CA ASP A 250 -10.86 -13.44 3.20
C ASP A 250 -9.59 -12.72 3.67
N ILE A 251 -9.78 -11.53 4.25
CA ILE A 251 -8.70 -10.65 4.72
C ILE A 251 -8.66 -10.67 6.24
N THR A 252 -7.47 -10.82 6.82
CA THR A 252 -7.26 -10.65 8.27
C THR A 252 -6.24 -9.57 8.51
N ILE A 253 -6.57 -8.57 9.31
CA ILE A 253 -5.70 -7.46 9.70
C ILE A 253 -5.63 -7.46 11.23
N SER A 254 -4.43 -7.52 11.80
CA SER A 254 -4.25 -7.63 13.24
C SER A 254 -3.15 -6.70 13.76
N ASN A 255 -3.28 -6.25 15.00
CA ASN A 255 -2.28 -5.46 15.71
C ASN A 255 -1.87 -4.20 14.93
N VAL A 256 -2.78 -3.24 14.84
CA VAL A 256 -2.54 -1.93 14.22
C VAL A 256 -2.48 -0.85 15.29
N THR A 257 -1.38 -0.08 15.35
CA THR A 257 -1.13 0.84 16.45
C THR A 257 -0.65 2.23 16.02
N GLY A 258 -1.16 3.27 16.69
CA GLY A 258 -0.62 4.63 16.63
C GLY A 258 -1.51 5.67 15.95
N GLY A 259 -0.90 6.71 15.40
CA GLY A 259 -1.60 7.92 14.97
C GLY A 259 -1.96 7.94 13.48
N CYS A 260 -3.16 8.41 13.15
CA CYS A 260 -3.55 8.70 11.77
C CYS A 260 -4.22 10.06 11.58
N ARG A 261 -4.01 10.68 10.42
CA ARG A 261 -4.58 12.01 10.08
C ARG A 261 -6.05 11.88 9.67
N VAL A 262 -6.39 10.88 8.86
CA VAL A 262 -7.68 10.80 8.19
C VAL A 262 -8.50 9.59 8.59
N PHE A 263 -8.01 8.37 8.48
CA PHE A 263 -8.80 7.18 8.82
C PHE A 263 -7.95 6.10 9.49
N ALA A 264 -8.51 5.40 10.46
CA ALA A 264 -8.01 4.09 10.86
C ALA A 264 -8.41 3.05 9.81
N VAL A 265 -9.67 3.07 9.39
CA VAL A 265 -10.21 2.21 8.33
C VAL A 265 -11.07 3.04 7.38
N ASN A 266 -10.72 3.04 6.09
CA ASN A 266 -11.45 3.73 5.04
C ASN A 266 -12.10 2.74 4.06
N MET A 267 -13.42 2.82 3.92
CA MET A 267 -14.19 2.05 2.94
C MET A 267 -15.13 2.99 2.17
N ASP A 268 -14.58 4.05 1.59
CA ASP A 268 -15.36 5.07 0.85
C ASP A 268 -15.65 4.74 -0.62
N ALA A 269 -15.21 3.58 -1.11
CA ALA A 269 -15.30 3.18 -2.52
C ALA A 269 -14.70 4.21 -3.52
N ALA A 270 -13.74 5.02 -3.08
CA ALA A 270 -13.18 6.17 -3.83
C ALA A 270 -14.21 7.24 -4.23
N ARG A 271 -15.36 7.30 -3.55
CA ARG A 271 -16.41 8.30 -3.75
C ARG A 271 -15.92 9.73 -3.60
N TYR A 272 -14.96 9.96 -2.69
CA TYR A 272 -14.45 11.29 -2.36
C TYR A 272 -13.05 11.56 -2.94
N CYS A 273 -12.56 10.68 -3.80
CA CYS A 273 -11.31 10.90 -4.51
C CYS A 273 -11.46 12.02 -5.55
N ARG A 274 -10.33 12.60 -5.97
CA ARG A 274 -10.30 13.60 -7.07
C ARG A 274 -10.87 13.06 -8.38
N THR A 275 -10.84 11.74 -8.56
CA THR A 275 -11.41 11.00 -9.68
C THR A 275 -12.37 9.95 -9.11
N PRO A 276 -13.61 10.33 -8.74
CA PRO A 276 -14.59 9.37 -8.25
C PRO A 276 -14.87 8.30 -9.30
N LEU A 277 -14.97 7.03 -8.88
CA LEU A 277 -15.16 5.91 -9.80
C LEU A 277 -16.61 5.75 -10.28
N PHE A 278 -17.54 6.41 -9.61
CA PHE A 278 -18.97 6.36 -9.89
C PHE A 278 -19.69 7.56 -9.27
N LYS A 279 -20.95 7.79 -9.67
CA LYS A 279 -21.87 8.70 -8.99
C LYS A 279 -22.93 7.92 -8.23
N ASP A 280 -23.32 8.43 -7.06
CA ASP A 280 -24.41 7.84 -6.25
C ASP A 280 -25.70 7.62 -7.05
N SER A 281 -26.07 8.58 -7.91
CA SER A 281 -27.25 8.49 -8.76
C SER A 281 -27.20 7.35 -9.78
N GLU A 282 -26.01 6.89 -10.15
CA GLU A 282 -25.78 5.79 -11.09
C GLU A 282 -25.68 4.42 -10.37
N ARG A 283 -25.71 4.44 -9.03
CA ARG A 283 -25.60 3.27 -8.14
C ARG A 283 -26.59 3.39 -6.96
N PRO A 284 -27.91 3.51 -7.21
CA PRO A 284 -28.92 3.71 -6.14
C PRO A 284 -28.98 2.56 -5.14
N GLY A 285 -28.52 1.36 -5.54
CA GLY A 285 -28.37 0.20 -4.67
C GLY A 285 -27.00 0.12 -3.98
N GLY A 286 -26.29 1.24 -3.80
CA GLY A 286 -24.95 1.27 -3.22
C GLY A 286 -23.90 0.53 -4.06
N VAL A 287 -22.69 0.44 -3.52
CA VAL A 287 -21.54 -0.25 -4.12
C VAL A 287 -20.80 -1.07 -3.06
N GLY A 288 -19.80 -1.83 -3.48
CA GLY A 288 -18.93 -2.62 -2.60
C GLY A 288 -19.23 -4.12 -2.67
N SER A 289 -18.17 -4.90 -2.59
CA SER A 289 -18.15 -6.36 -2.60
C SER A 289 -17.08 -6.84 -1.61
N ILE A 290 -17.21 -6.45 -0.34
CA ILE A 290 -16.29 -6.83 0.73
C ILE A 290 -16.86 -8.05 1.46
N ARG A 291 -16.08 -9.12 1.64
CA ARG A 291 -16.56 -10.35 2.30
C ARG A 291 -15.55 -10.96 3.24
N ASN A 292 -15.97 -11.45 4.41
CA ASN A 292 -15.11 -12.18 5.35
C ASN A 292 -13.82 -11.41 5.69
N VAL A 293 -13.97 -10.17 6.14
CA VAL A 293 -12.85 -9.33 6.56
C VAL A 293 -12.85 -9.22 8.07
N VAL A 294 -11.73 -9.55 8.70
CA VAL A 294 -11.52 -9.36 10.14
C VAL A 294 -10.42 -8.33 10.35
N ILE A 295 -10.71 -7.29 11.12
CA ILE A 295 -9.74 -6.33 11.63
C ILE A 295 -9.75 -6.48 13.15
N GLU A 296 -8.61 -6.76 13.78
CA GLU A 296 -8.56 -6.97 15.23
C GLU A 296 -7.35 -6.32 15.90
N ASP A 297 -7.52 -5.99 17.18
CA ASP A 297 -6.46 -5.39 18.01
C ASP A 297 -5.92 -4.09 17.41
N MET A 298 -6.83 -3.16 17.12
CA MET A 298 -6.48 -1.83 16.61
C MET A 298 -6.54 -0.81 17.74
N ARG A 299 -5.40 -0.18 18.04
CA ARG A 299 -5.28 0.88 19.06
C ARG A 299 -4.73 2.15 18.42
N VAL A 300 -5.60 3.13 18.17
CA VAL A 300 -5.27 4.26 17.29
C VAL A 300 -5.80 5.59 17.81
N HIS A 301 -5.28 6.69 17.29
CA HIS A 301 -5.79 8.04 17.58
C HIS A 301 -5.63 8.97 16.38
N LYS A 302 -6.44 10.03 16.35
CA LYS A 302 -6.25 11.15 15.41
C LYS A 302 -5.03 11.98 15.76
N THR A 303 -4.25 12.36 14.76
CA THR A 303 -3.13 13.31 14.90
C THR A 303 -3.44 14.72 14.38
N THR A 304 -4.59 14.89 13.72
CA THR A 304 -5.05 16.17 13.15
C THR A 304 -6.51 16.43 13.48
N ASP A 305 -6.89 17.70 13.60
CA ASP A 305 -8.29 18.09 13.66
C ASP A 305 -8.98 17.78 12.31
N SER A 306 -9.91 16.84 12.34
CA SER A 306 -10.57 16.30 11.16
C SER A 306 -11.97 15.86 11.56
N THR A 307 -12.98 16.25 10.81
CA THR A 307 -14.39 15.91 11.06
C THR A 307 -14.78 14.50 10.61
N ARG A 308 -13.83 13.73 10.06
CA ARG A 308 -14.09 12.38 9.50
C ARG A 308 -13.85 11.30 10.53
N ALA A 309 -14.78 10.36 10.68
CA ALA A 309 -14.68 9.26 11.62
C ALA A 309 -13.38 8.46 11.50
N LEU A 310 -12.92 7.80 12.58
CA LEU A 310 -11.75 6.90 12.50
C LEU A 310 -12.06 5.68 11.62
N ILE A 311 -13.23 5.07 11.81
CA ILE A 311 -13.74 3.99 10.98
C ILE A 311 -14.85 4.57 10.11
N PHE A 312 -14.65 4.53 8.79
CA PHE A 312 -15.58 5.11 7.83
C PHE A 312 -16.02 4.08 6.79
N ALA A 313 -17.31 3.73 6.78
CA ALA A 313 -17.85 2.64 5.97
C ALA A 313 -18.97 3.10 5.03
N GLU A 314 -18.70 3.10 3.72
CA GLU A 314 -19.70 3.35 2.67
C GLU A 314 -19.70 2.30 1.53
N SER A 315 -18.88 1.25 1.67
CA SER A 315 -18.89 0.05 0.81
C SER A 315 -19.67 -1.07 1.50
N ALA A 316 -20.54 -1.75 0.74
CA ALA A 316 -21.24 -2.95 1.17
C ALA A 316 -20.26 -4.04 1.59
N ALA A 317 -20.53 -4.65 2.74
CA ALA A 317 -19.71 -5.69 3.33
C ALA A 317 -20.57 -6.83 3.89
N GLU A 318 -20.12 -8.07 3.72
CA GLU A 318 -20.72 -9.27 4.33
C GLU A 318 -19.70 -9.87 5.28
N ASN A 319 -20.09 -10.10 6.53
CA ASN A 319 -19.23 -10.64 7.58
C ASN A 319 -17.92 -9.85 7.72
N LEU A 320 -18.01 -8.50 7.72
CA LEU A 320 -16.90 -7.65 8.14
C LEU A 320 -16.96 -7.47 9.65
N ARG A 321 -15.84 -7.74 10.33
CA ARG A 321 -15.72 -7.68 11.79
C ARG A 321 -14.55 -6.82 12.20
N ILE A 322 -14.79 -5.85 13.08
CA ILE A 322 -13.74 -5.06 13.74
C ILE A 322 -13.78 -5.40 15.22
N ARG A 323 -12.72 -6.04 15.75
CA ARG A 323 -12.67 -6.58 17.12
C ARG A 323 -11.63 -5.88 17.96
N ARG A 324 -11.93 -5.68 19.25
CA ARG A 324 -10.99 -5.10 20.23
C ARG A 324 -10.36 -3.81 19.71
N PHE A 325 -11.22 -2.91 19.22
CA PHE A 325 -10.81 -1.58 18.77
C PHE A 325 -10.70 -0.65 19.98
N THR A 326 -9.65 0.17 20.01
CA THR A 326 -9.43 1.19 21.03
C THR A 326 -9.04 2.50 20.37
N ARG A 327 -9.75 3.57 20.69
CA ARG A 327 -9.40 4.95 20.37
C ARG A 327 -8.67 5.57 21.56
N GLU A 328 -7.44 6.04 21.36
CA GLU A 328 -6.67 6.74 22.39
C GLU A 328 -6.98 8.25 22.37
N ARG A 329 -8.21 8.62 22.76
CA ARG A 329 -8.71 10.00 22.65
C ARG A 329 -7.84 11.03 23.38
N GLU A 330 -7.17 10.64 24.47
CA GLU A 330 -6.26 11.51 25.23
C GLU A 330 -5.03 11.97 24.42
N ALA A 331 -4.65 11.22 23.37
CA ALA A 331 -3.56 11.57 22.48
C ALA A 331 -4.01 12.48 21.30
N GLU A 332 -5.31 12.71 21.15
CA GLU A 332 -5.86 13.46 20.03
C GLU A 332 -5.84 14.98 20.26
N PRO A 333 -5.74 15.80 19.19
CA PRO A 333 -6.15 17.19 19.28
C PRO A 333 -7.65 17.26 19.58
N ALA A 334 -8.10 18.35 20.22
CA ALA A 334 -9.51 18.55 20.52
C ALA A 334 -10.35 18.47 19.23
N ASN A 335 -11.18 17.43 19.12
CA ASN A 335 -12.09 17.20 18.01
C ASN A 335 -13.38 16.53 18.52
N ASN A 336 -14.49 16.73 17.81
CA ASN A 336 -15.79 16.13 18.12
C ASN A 336 -16.15 15.00 17.16
N THR A 337 -15.12 14.32 16.67
CA THR A 337 -15.27 13.40 15.54
C THR A 337 -15.67 12.04 16.05
N PRO A 338 -16.68 11.39 15.46
CA PRO A 338 -17.13 10.10 15.91
C PRO A 338 -16.07 9.02 15.65
N THR A 339 -16.05 7.97 16.46
CA THR A 339 -15.14 6.84 16.23
C THR A 339 -15.57 6.03 15.01
N PHE A 340 -16.88 5.76 14.85
CA PHE A 340 -17.43 4.95 13.76
C PHE A 340 -18.58 5.66 13.05
N CYS A 341 -18.51 5.69 11.72
CA CYS A 341 -19.58 6.17 10.86
C CYS A 341 -19.81 5.21 9.69
N LEU A 342 -21.08 4.90 9.43
CA LEU A 342 -21.55 4.17 8.27
C LEU A 342 -22.62 5.01 7.54
N GLY A 343 -22.55 5.06 6.21
CA GLY A 343 -23.49 5.82 5.39
C GLY A 343 -23.46 5.45 3.91
N LYS A 344 -24.37 6.00 3.12
CA LYS A 344 -24.43 5.82 1.63
C LYS A 344 -24.27 4.38 1.14
N ILE A 345 -24.75 3.45 1.96
CA ILE A 345 -24.64 2.02 1.79
C ILE A 345 -26.04 1.43 1.64
N ARG A 346 -26.13 0.21 1.10
CA ARG A 346 -27.38 -0.57 1.13
C ARG A 346 -27.83 -0.80 2.58
N GLN A 347 -29.07 -1.22 2.74
CA GLN A 347 -29.56 -1.65 4.05
C GLN A 347 -28.57 -2.63 4.69
N THR A 348 -28.09 -2.29 5.88
CA THR A 348 -26.99 -2.99 6.54
C THR A 348 -27.35 -3.22 8.00
N ALA A 349 -27.24 -4.47 8.44
CA ALA A 349 -27.26 -4.80 9.85
C ALA A 349 -25.91 -4.41 10.45
N VAL A 350 -25.96 -3.58 11.50
CA VAL A 350 -24.80 -3.14 12.25
C VAL A 350 -24.96 -3.70 13.66
N THR A 351 -24.02 -4.53 14.10
CA THR A 351 -23.98 -5.01 15.48
C THR A 351 -22.78 -4.43 16.17
N VAL A 352 -23.01 -3.71 17.26
CA VAL A 352 -21.95 -3.15 18.13
C VAL A 352 -22.09 -3.79 19.50
N ASP A 353 -21.07 -4.54 19.93
CA ASP A 353 -21.01 -5.19 21.24
C ASP A 353 -22.27 -6.02 21.58
N GLY A 354 -22.77 -6.75 20.58
CA GLY A 354 -23.94 -7.62 20.69
C GLY A 354 -25.29 -6.91 20.54
N VAL A 355 -25.31 -5.58 20.42
CA VAL A 355 -26.52 -4.79 20.14
C VAL A 355 -26.65 -4.56 18.64
N SER A 356 -27.67 -5.14 18.03
CA SER A 356 -27.93 -4.99 16.59
C SER A 356 -28.89 -3.84 16.29
N ALA A 357 -28.57 -3.07 15.27
CA ALA A 357 -29.42 -2.08 14.64
C ALA A 357 -29.46 -2.30 13.13
N LEU A 358 -30.58 -1.94 12.50
CA LEU A 358 -30.71 -1.96 11.06
C LEU A 358 -30.53 -0.53 10.53
N CYS A 359 -29.45 -0.28 9.79
CA CYS A 359 -29.29 0.96 9.04
C CYS A 359 -30.06 0.82 7.70
N PRO A 360 -31.09 1.65 7.44
CA PRO A 360 -31.81 1.59 6.16
C PRO A 360 -30.89 1.99 5.01
N ALA A 361 -31.25 1.62 3.78
CA ALA A 361 -30.52 2.02 2.58
C ALA A 361 -30.41 3.56 2.48
N GLY A 362 -29.21 4.07 2.26
CA GLY A 362 -28.92 5.51 2.25
C GLY A 362 -29.01 6.20 3.62
N GLY A 363 -29.34 5.45 4.68
CA GLY A 363 -29.30 5.92 6.06
C GLY A 363 -27.88 6.16 6.57
N THR A 364 -27.78 6.63 7.80
CA THR A 364 -26.52 6.84 8.49
C THR A 364 -26.59 6.20 9.87
N PHE A 365 -25.49 5.55 10.28
CA PHE A 365 -25.27 5.07 11.63
C PHE A 365 -23.98 5.70 12.15
N VAL A 366 -24.02 6.27 13.36
CA VAL A 366 -22.87 6.90 14.00
C VAL A 366 -22.76 6.39 15.41
N SER A 367 -21.54 6.07 15.83
CA SER A 367 -21.20 5.75 17.21
C SER A 367 -19.89 6.45 17.57
N ASP A 368 -19.82 6.97 18.79
CA ASP A 368 -18.66 7.68 19.31
C ASP A 368 -18.28 7.11 20.68
N GLU A 369 -17.65 5.95 20.67
CA GLU A 369 -17.10 5.30 21.87
C GLU A 369 -15.59 5.19 21.73
N ASP A 370 -14.89 5.12 22.87
CA ASP A 370 -13.43 4.93 22.89
C ASP A 370 -13.00 3.47 22.74
N GLY A 371 -13.93 2.53 22.85
CA GLY A 371 -13.65 1.12 22.69
C GLY A 371 -14.82 0.35 22.11
N TYR A 372 -14.51 -0.64 21.28
CA TYR A 372 -15.47 -1.61 20.77
C TYR A 372 -14.92 -3.02 20.97
N GLY A 373 -15.69 -3.89 21.63
CA GLY A 373 -15.39 -5.32 21.70
C GLY A 373 -15.51 -5.98 20.33
N GLU A 374 -16.63 -5.74 19.63
CA GLU A 374 -16.85 -6.13 18.24
C GLU A 374 -17.84 -5.18 17.53
N ILE A 375 -17.49 -4.75 16.32
CA ILE A 375 -18.40 -4.19 15.31
C ILE A 375 -18.55 -5.24 14.21
N VAL A 376 -19.79 -5.58 13.84
CA VAL A 376 -20.10 -6.45 12.70
C VAL A 376 -20.95 -5.70 11.69
N LEU A 377 -20.54 -5.73 10.42
CA LEU A 377 -21.31 -5.20 9.30
C LEU A 377 -21.74 -6.34 8.37
N ASP A 378 -23.06 -6.44 8.17
CA ASP A 378 -23.68 -7.38 7.24
C ASP A 378 -24.70 -6.64 6.36
N THR A 379 -24.26 -6.30 5.15
CA THR A 379 -25.03 -5.60 4.15
C THR A 379 -25.94 -6.57 3.39
N ALA A 380 -27.20 -6.21 3.25
CA ALA A 380 -28.15 -7.02 2.49
C ALA A 380 -27.70 -7.22 1.02
N PRO A 381 -27.98 -8.39 0.42
CA PRO A 381 -27.75 -8.63 -0.99
C PRO A 381 -28.44 -7.58 -1.88
N ALA A 382 -27.91 -7.37 -3.09
CA ALA A 382 -28.59 -6.54 -4.07
C ALA A 382 -29.90 -7.22 -4.54
N GLY A 383 -31.06 -6.64 -4.24
CA GLY A 383 -32.35 -7.07 -4.78
C GLY A 383 -33.33 -7.76 -3.81
N VAL A 384 -33.61 -7.14 -2.65
CA VAL A 384 -34.87 -7.36 -1.91
C VAL A 384 -35.86 -6.27 -2.27
#